data_AF-A0A946P7C5-F1
#
_entry.id   AF-A0A946P7C5-F1
#
_cell.length_a   1.000
_cell.length_b   1.000
_cell.length_c   1.000
_cell.angle_alpha   90.00
_cell.angle_beta   90.00
_cell.angle_gamma   90.00
#
_symmetry.space_group_name_H-M   'P 1'
#
loop_
_entity.id
_entity.type
_entity.pdbx_description
1 polymer ?
#
loop_
_entity_poly.entity_id
_entity_poly.type
_entity_poly.pdbx_seq_one_letter_code
_entity_poly.pdbx_strand_id
1 'polypeptide(L)'
;WVERVPSYKDIVSRSKDRDLATYGFLGYPVLQSADILIFQAGNVPVGADQVPHVELTREIARRFNHIFGRDTGFEEMAEEAIKRLGRKNTKLYRELQRDYMERGNQASLEKAQVLIHDQQNLSLGDRDRLYGYLEGGGKVILPEPQALLTNASVMPGLDGQKMSKSYNNTIQLREAPDSVNKKIKTMTTDPARVRRTDPGNPDVCPVFLLHEVYSDDETKAWVREGCTSAGIGCIDCKKPLIDQVLVEQQPMLERARQYEENPDLVKTIVAEGCEKARSIAKATMEEVRSAMGLDYR
;
A
#
# COMPACT_ATOMS: atom_id res chain seq x y z
N TRP A 1 -21.28 0.95 -1.27
CA TRP A 1 -19.89 1.40 -1.48
C TRP A 1 -19.03 0.32 -2.09
N VAL A 2 -19.07 -0.90 -1.55
CA VAL A 2 -18.13 -1.95 -1.95
C VAL A 2 -18.31 -2.47 -3.38
N GLU A 3 -19.54 -2.53 -3.89
CA GLU A 3 -19.82 -2.89 -5.31
C GLU A 3 -19.27 -1.88 -6.34
N ARG A 4 -18.89 -0.66 -5.90
CA ARG A 4 -18.32 0.38 -6.77
C ARG A 4 -16.81 0.24 -6.93
N VAL A 5 -16.15 -0.60 -6.13
CA VAL A 5 -14.70 -0.80 -6.21
C VAL A 5 -14.35 -1.48 -7.55
N PRO A 6 -13.49 -0.89 -8.40
CA PRO A 6 -13.19 -1.43 -9.73
C PRO A 6 -12.66 -2.88 -9.73
N SER A 7 -11.78 -3.21 -8.77
CA SER A 7 -11.21 -4.55 -8.62
C SER A 7 -12.28 -5.64 -8.43
N TYR A 8 -13.36 -5.34 -7.70
CA TYR A 8 -14.47 -6.27 -7.48
C TYR A 8 -15.18 -6.58 -8.80
N LYS A 9 -15.48 -5.55 -9.61
CA LYS A 9 -16.12 -5.72 -10.93
C LYS A 9 -15.24 -6.54 -11.88
N ASP A 10 -13.94 -6.26 -11.89
CA ASP A 10 -12.99 -6.97 -12.72
C ASP A 10 -12.89 -8.46 -12.34
N ILE A 11 -12.86 -8.79 -11.05
CA ILE A 11 -12.77 -10.18 -10.58
C ILE A 11 -14.07 -10.94 -10.88
N VAL A 12 -15.24 -10.32 -10.66
CA VAL A 12 -16.55 -10.92 -11.01
C VAL A 12 -16.65 -11.19 -12.51
N SER A 13 -16.18 -10.27 -13.36
CA SER A 13 -16.23 -10.45 -14.82
C SER A 13 -15.30 -11.55 -15.34
N ARG A 14 -14.13 -11.75 -14.71
CA ARG A 14 -13.12 -12.75 -15.09
C ARG A 14 -13.37 -14.15 -14.51
N SER A 15 -14.24 -14.26 -13.51
CA SER A 15 -14.46 -15.49 -12.76
C SER A 15 -15.87 -16.06 -12.95
N LYS A 16 -16.42 -15.97 -14.18
CA LYS A 16 -17.77 -16.45 -14.50
C LYS A 16 -18.04 -17.91 -14.10
N ASP A 17 -16.99 -18.73 -14.01
CA ASP A 17 -17.06 -20.16 -13.67
C ASP A 17 -16.71 -20.50 -12.21
N ARG A 18 -16.47 -19.49 -11.35
CA ARG A 18 -16.24 -19.69 -9.91
C ARG A 18 -17.29 -18.92 -9.12
N ASP A 19 -17.92 -19.60 -8.17
CA ASP A 19 -18.91 -19.01 -7.27
C ASP A 19 -18.22 -18.09 -6.24
N LEU A 20 -17.75 -16.93 -6.71
CA LEU A 20 -17.09 -15.88 -5.91
C LEU A 20 -18.10 -14.90 -5.30
N ALA A 21 -19.41 -15.11 -5.51
CA ALA A 21 -20.48 -14.27 -4.97
C ALA A 21 -20.75 -14.54 -3.47
N THR A 22 -19.70 -14.74 -2.67
CA THR A 22 -19.81 -14.89 -1.23
C THR A 22 -19.77 -13.53 -0.55
N TYR A 23 -20.50 -13.38 0.58
CA TYR A 23 -20.43 -12.16 1.39
C TYR A 23 -19.00 -11.83 1.83
N GLY A 24 -18.16 -12.84 2.10
CA GLY A 24 -16.76 -12.64 2.44
C GLY A 24 -15.96 -11.98 1.32
N PHE A 25 -16.21 -12.35 0.06
CA PHE A 25 -15.55 -11.73 -1.08
C PHE A 25 -16.04 -10.30 -1.33
N LEU A 26 -17.35 -10.05 -1.21
CA LEU A 26 -17.91 -8.70 -1.25
C LEU A 26 -17.40 -7.83 -0.08
N GLY A 27 -17.19 -8.42 1.10
CA GLY A 27 -16.77 -7.73 2.31
C GLY A 27 -15.26 -7.47 2.43
N TYR A 28 -14.44 -8.08 1.57
CA TYR A 28 -12.98 -7.99 1.66
C TYR A 28 -12.44 -6.55 1.74
N PRO A 29 -12.92 -5.58 0.93
CA PRO A 29 -12.47 -4.19 1.04
C PRO A 29 -12.75 -3.55 2.42
N VAL A 30 -13.82 -3.97 3.10
CA VAL A 30 -14.14 -3.51 4.45
C VAL A 30 -13.21 -4.16 5.47
N LEU A 31 -12.89 -5.45 5.32
CA LEU A 31 -11.90 -6.14 6.16
C LEU A 31 -10.53 -5.48 6.02
N GLN A 32 -10.08 -5.20 4.79
CA GLN A 32 -8.83 -4.47 4.53
C GLN A 32 -8.85 -3.06 5.15
N SER A 33 -10.01 -2.38 5.13
CA SER A 33 -10.15 -1.08 5.80
C SER A 33 -9.99 -1.21 7.32
N ALA A 34 -10.53 -2.27 7.92
CA ALA A 34 -10.33 -2.56 9.34
C ALA A 34 -8.85 -2.83 9.66
N ASP A 35 -8.16 -3.61 8.83
CA ASP A 35 -6.72 -3.89 8.98
C ASP A 35 -5.88 -2.61 8.95
N ILE A 36 -6.25 -1.62 8.14
CA ILE A 36 -5.53 -0.33 8.06
C ILE A 36 -5.85 0.55 9.28
N LEU A 37 -7.13 0.72 9.61
CA LEU A 37 -7.59 1.68 10.61
C LEU A 37 -7.31 1.22 12.04
N ILE A 38 -7.33 -0.09 12.31
CA ILE A 38 -7.07 -0.63 13.65
C ILE A 38 -5.63 -0.39 14.12
N PHE A 39 -4.70 -0.16 13.19
CA PHE A 39 -3.31 0.22 13.48
C PHE A 39 -3.04 1.71 13.27
N GLN A 40 -4.09 2.51 13.03
CA GLN A 40 -3.99 3.97 12.85
C GLN A 40 -2.95 4.37 11.79
N ALA A 41 -2.84 3.59 10.71
CA ALA A 41 -1.79 3.79 9.71
C ALA A 41 -2.00 5.10 8.93
N GLY A 42 -1.00 5.99 8.97
CA GLY A 42 -1.04 7.26 8.21
C GLY A 42 -0.78 7.08 6.71
N ASN A 43 0.00 6.06 6.32
CA ASN A 43 0.34 5.77 4.94
C ASN A 43 0.22 4.28 4.65
N VAL A 44 -0.28 3.93 3.46
CA VAL A 44 -0.45 2.54 3.01
C VAL A 44 0.23 2.38 1.64
N PRO A 45 1.34 1.61 1.54
CA PRO A 45 2.00 1.37 0.27
C PRO A 45 1.12 0.49 -0.62
N VAL A 46 0.76 1.01 -1.79
CA VAL A 46 -0.16 0.34 -2.73
C VAL A 46 0.24 0.54 -4.19
N GLY A 47 -0.16 -0.40 -5.04
CA GLY A 47 -0.17 -0.21 -6.50
C GLY A 47 -1.37 0.65 -6.93
N ALA A 48 -1.31 1.20 -8.14
CA ALA A 48 -2.37 2.04 -8.70
C ALA A 48 -3.75 1.33 -8.73
N ASP A 49 -3.75 0.01 -8.91
CA ASP A 49 -4.95 -0.84 -8.91
C ASP A 49 -5.63 -0.94 -7.53
N GLN A 50 -4.88 -0.67 -6.45
CA GLN A 50 -5.36 -0.81 -5.06
C GLN A 50 -5.77 0.53 -4.43
N VAL A 51 -5.49 1.67 -5.07
CA VAL A 51 -5.89 3.01 -4.60
C VAL A 51 -7.38 3.11 -4.24
N PRO A 52 -8.33 2.53 -5.01
CA PRO A 52 -9.74 2.58 -4.64
C PRO A 52 -10.07 1.96 -3.27
N HIS A 53 -9.31 0.97 -2.80
CA HIS A 53 -9.51 0.37 -1.48
C HIS A 53 -9.05 1.31 -0.36
N VAL A 54 -7.96 2.06 -0.59
CA VAL A 54 -7.48 3.07 0.37
C VAL A 54 -8.48 4.23 0.44
N GLU A 55 -9.06 4.66 -0.69
CA GLU A 55 -10.11 5.69 -0.67
C GLU A 55 -11.37 5.22 0.08
N LEU A 56 -11.80 3.97 -0.14
CA LEU A 56 -12.88 3.39 0.65
C LEU A 56 -12.56 3.40 2.16
N THR A 57 -11.31 3.10 2.52
CA THR A 57 -10.85 3.14 3.91
C THR A 57 -10.97 4.55 4.49
N ARG A 58 -10.61 5.59 3.72
CA ARG A 58 -10.76 7.00 4.11
C ARG A 58 -12.23 7.39 4.27
N GLU A 59 -13.11 6.97 3.36
CA GLU A 59 -14.56 7.20 3.49
C GLU A 59 -15.13 6.57 4.77
N ILE A 60 -14.70 5.36 5.12
CA ILE A 60 -15.09 4.67 6.36
C ILE A 60 -14.60 5.46 7.58
N ALA A 61 -13.33 5.87 7.60
CA ALA A 61 -12.76 6.66 8.70
C ALA A 61 -13.52 7.99 8.90
N ARG A 62 -13.73 8.75 7.81
CA ARG A 62 -14.50 10.01 7.83
C ARG A 62 -15.90 9.81 8.37
N ARG A 63 -16.61 8.79 7.89
CA ARG A 63 -17.97 8.50 8.33
C ARG A 63 -18.00 8.06 9.79
N PHE A 64 -17.05 7.26 10.24
CA PHE A 64 -16.95 6.85 11.64
C PHE A 64 -16.71 8.07 12.55
N ASN A 65 -15.74 8.91 12.23
CA ASN A 65 -15.45 10.14 12.98
C ASN A 65 -16.62 11.13 12.95
N HIS A 66 -17.36 11.21 11.84
CA HIS A 66 -18.54 12.07 11.75
C HIS A 66 -19.68 11.59 12.67
N ILE A 67 -19.92 10.27 12.72
CA ILE A 67 -21.01 9.68 13.51
C ILE A 67 -20.65 9.65 15.01
N PHE A 68 -19.44 9.21 15.36
CA PHE A 68 -19.05 8.92 16.74
C PHE A 68 -18.03 9.91 17.32
N GLY A 69 -17.39 10.74 16.50
CA GLY A 69 -16.47 11.77 16.98
C GLY A 69 -17.18 13.00 17.56
N ARG A 70 -18.49 13.13 17.34
CA ARG A 70 -19.35 14.15 17.94
C ARG A 70 -20.11 13.52 19.11
N ASP A 71 -19.45 13.32 20.24
CA ASP A 71 -20.10 12.93 21.50
C ASP A 71 -21.30 13.84 21.81
N THR A 72 -22.28 13.34 22.59
CA THR A 72 -23.26 14.21 23.26
C THR A 72 -22.52 15.19 24.17
N GLY A 73 -22.44 16.45 23.75
CA GLY A 73 -21.69 17.51 24.43
C GLY A 73 -20.36 17.90 23.79
N PHE A 74 -19.98 17.33 22.62
CA PHE A 74 -18.75 17.70 21.91
C PHE A 74 -18.64 19.21 21.66
N GLU A 75 -19.71 19.84 21.18
CA GLU A 75 -19.74 21.29 20.94
C GLU A 75 -19.61 22.10 22.23
N GLU A 76 -20.26 21.67 23.31
CA GLU A 76 -20.18 22.32 24.63
C GLU A 76 -18.76 22.23 25.20
N MET A 77 -18.14 21.05 25.11
CA MET A 77 -16.77 20.81 25.56
C MET A 77 -15.73 21.52 24.68
N ALA A 78 -15.97 21.60 23.36
CA ALA A 78 -15.15 22.41 22.47
C ALA A 78 -15.25 23.89 22.85
N GLU A 79 -16.45 24.40 23.13
CA GLU A 79 -16.66 25.76 23.60
C GLU A 79 -15.98 26.04 24.96
N GLU A 80 -15.98 25.07 25.87
CA GLU A 80 -15.19 25.16 27.11
C GLU A 80 -13.68 25.18 26.85
N ALA A 81 -13.18 24.34 25.93
CA ALA A 81 -11.77 24.34 25.53
C ALA A 81 -11.36 25.66 24.85
N ILE A 82 -12.23 26.25 24.01
CA ILE A 82 -12.00 27.56 23.38
C ILE A 82 -11.84 28.65 24.45
N LYS A 83 -12.61 28.60 25.54
CA LYS A 83 -12.48 29.56 26.66
C LYS A 83 -11.11 29.45 27.34
N ARG A 84 -10.51 28.25 27.40
CA ARG A 84 -9.19 28.01 27.99
C ARG A 84 -8.04 28.59 27.17
N LEU A 85 -8.24 28.91 25.88
CA LEU A 85 -7.25 29.61 25.04
C LEU A 85 -6.96 31.04 25.54
N GLY A 86 -7.87 31.62 26.32
CA GLY A 86 -7.80 33.01 26.77
C GLY A 86 -8.38 34.00 25.76
N ARG A 87 -8.88 35.13 26.27
CA ARG A 87 -9.76 36.07 25.54
C ARG A 87 -9.26 36.50 24.15
N LYS A 88 -7.95 36.75 23.99
CA LYS A 88 -7.35 37.16 22.71
C LYS A 88 -7.32 35.99 21.72
N ASN A 89 -6.88 34.82 22.16
CA ASN A 89 -6.74 33.64 21.31
C ASN A 89 -8.10 33.03 20.98
N THR A 90 -9.09 33.09 21.88
CA THR A 90 -10.48 32.72 21.59
C THR A 90 -11.05 33.51 20.39
N LYS A 91 -10.84 34.83 20.37
CA LYS A 91 -11.31 35.69 19.27
C LYS A 91 -10.61 35.32 17.95
N LEU A 92 -9.29 35.16 18.00
CA LEU A 92 -8.48 34.79 16.84
C LEU A 92 -8.86 33.41 16.30
N TYR A 93 -9.02 32.42 17.18
CA TYR A 93 -9.45 31.06 16.83
C TYR A 93 -10.77 31.08 16.06
N ARG A 94 -11.81 31.78 16.57
CA ARG A 94 -13.11 31.86 15.90
C ARG A 94 -13.06 32.59 14.56
N GLU A 95 -12.21 33.61 14.45
CA GLU A 95 -12.00 34.32 13.18
C GLU A 95 -11.38 33.40 12.12
N LEU A 96 -10.32 32.68 12.48
CA LEU A 96 -9.65 31.72 11.60
C LEU A 96 -10.56 30.54 11.24
N GLN A 97 -11.32 30.01 12.21
CA GLN A 97 -12.31 28.97 11.99
C GLN A 97 -13.38 29.42 10.99
N ARG A 98 -13.95 30.61 11.18
CA ARG A 98 -14.99 31.15 10.28
C ARG A 98 -14.43 31.36 8.87
N ASP A 99 -13.24 31.93 8.74
CA ASP A 99 -12.60 32.15 7.43
C ASP A 99 -12.32 30.82 6.70
N TYR A 100 -11.94 29.76 7.43
CA TYR A 100 -11.82 28.42 6.86
C TYR A 100 -13.20 27.82 6.49
N MET A 101 -14.17 27.85 7.38
CA MET A 101 -15.50 27.26 7.16
C MET A 101 -16.29 27.93 6.03
N GLU A 102 -16.20 29.26 5.91
CA GLU A 102 -16.96 30.02 4.90
C GLU A 102 -16.24 30.09 3.55
N ARG A 103 -14.90 30.15 3.54
CA ARG A 103 -14.11 30.43 2.32
C ARG A 103 -13.12 29.34 1.94
N GLY A 104 -12.96 28.29 2.76
CA GLY A 104 -11.99 27.22 2.54
C GLY A 104 -10.54 27.68 2.63
N ASN A 105 -10.23 28.73 3.39
CA ASN A 105 -8.89 29.30 3.45
C ASN A 105 -7.90 28.42 4.22
N GLN A 106 -7.06 27.68 3.51
CA GLN A 106 -6.07 26.76 4.08
C GLN A 106 -5.02 27.45 4.97
N ALA A 107 -4.62 28.68 4.63
CA ALA A 107 -3.67 29.43 5.45
C ALA A 107 -4.26 29.83 6.82
N SER A 108 -5.59 29.98 6.90
CA SER A 108 -6.29 30.22 8.17
C SER A 108 -6.37 28.95 9.01
N LEU A 109 -6.56 27.79 8.38
CA LEU A 109 -6.51 26.47 9.04
C LEU A 109 -5.14 26.21 9.68
N GLU A 110 -4.05 26.35 8.92
CA GLU A 110 -2.69 26.13 9.41
C GLU A 110 -2.35 27.06 10.58
N LYS A 111 -2.72 28.35 10.48
CA LYS A 111 -2.52 29.32 11.58
C LYS A 111 -3.29 28.94 12.84
N ALA A 112 -4.53 28.46 12.70
CA ALA A 112 -5.31 28.01 13.84
C ALA A 112 -4.75 26.71 14.44
N GLN A 113 -4.20 25.81 13.61
CA GLN A 113 -3.56 24.60 14.10
C GLN A 113 -2.31 24.90 14.94
N VAL A 114 -1.47 25.83 14.48
CA VAL A 114 -0.31 26.34 15.23
C VAL A 114 -0.75 27.01 16.54
N LEU A 115 -1.81 27.82 16.50
CA LEU A 115 -2.35 28.48 17.69
C LEU A 115 -2.73 27.48 18.79
N ILE A 116 -3.40 26.37 18.42
CA ILE A 116 -3.78 25.30 19.36
C ILE A 116 -2.53 24.58 19.87
N HIS A 117 -1.60 24.25 18.97
CA HIS A 117 -0.40 23.48 19.28
C HIS A 117 0.46 24.17 20.35
N ASP A 118 0.57 25.49 20.28
CA ASP A 118 1.41 26.29 21.18
C ASP A 118 0.80 26.47 22.59
N GLN A 119 -0.44 26.05 22.83
CA GLN A 119 -1.09 26.18 24.15
C GLN A 119 -0.73 25.04 25.10
N GLN A 120 0.18 25.32 26.02
CA GLN A 120 0.62 24.37 27.05
C GLN A 120 -0.44 24.07 28.12
N ASN A 121 -1.44 24.93 28.29
CA ASN A 121 -2.50 24.78 29.30
C ASN A 121 -3.67 23.90 28.85
N LEU A 122 -3.65 23.38 27.61
CA LEU A 122 -4.66 22.47 27.09
C LEU A 122 -4.26 21.01 27.28
N SER A 123 -5.21 20.21 27.75
CA SER A 123 -5.09 18.75 27.75
C SER A 123 -5.03 18.21 26.31
N LEU A 124 -4.50 16.99 26.14
CA LEU A 124 -4.42 16.35 24.82
C LEU A 124 -5.82 16.25 24.17
N GLY A 125 -6.81 15.81 24.95
CA GLY A 125 -8.20 15.71 24.48
C GLY A 125 -8.85 17.05 24.15
N ASP A 126 -8.46 18.15 24.81
CA ASP A 126 -8.94 19.48 24.43
C ASP A 126 -8.36 19.93 23.09
N ARG A 127 -7.08 19.63 22.81
CA ARG A 127 -6.47 19.94 21.51
C ARG A 127 -7.15 19.17 20.39
N ASP A 128 -7.35 17.87 20.56
CA ASP A 128 -8.01 17.04 19.54
C ASP A 128 -9.44 17.50 19.26
N ARG A 129 -10.19 17.93 20.30
CA ARG A 129 -11.52 18.52 20.12
C ARG A 129 -11.46 19.84 19.38
N LEU A 130 -10.50 20.72 19.70
CA LEU A 130 -10.34 21.99 19.00
C LEU A 130 -9.94 21.79 17.54
N TYR A 131 -9.03 20.87 17.23
CA TYR A 131 -8.69 20.53 15.85
C TYR A 131 -9.92 20.02 15.08
N GLY A 132 -10.69 19.10 15.68
CA GLY A 132 -11.94 18.62 15.09
C GLY A 132 -12.95 19.74 14.86
N TYR A 133 -13.20 20.56 15.88
CA TYR A 133 -14.17 21.65 15.81
C TYR A 133 -13.76 22.74 14.79
N LEU A 134 -12.46 23.02 14.64
CA LEU A 134 -11.91 23.97 13.68
C LEU A 134 -12.32 23.63 12.24
N GLU A 135 -12.36 22.34 11.92
CA GLU A 135 -12.73 21.83 10.61
C GLU A 135 -14.22 21.48 10.49
N GLY A 136 -15.03 21.86 11.48
CA GLY A 136 -16.45 21.51 11.54
C GLY A 136 -16.69 20.00 11.77
N GLY A 137 -15.65 19.26 12.16
CA GLY A 137 -15.65 17.83 12.47
C GLY A 137 -15.85 17.52 13.96
N GLY A 138 -15.85 16.24 14.28
CA GLY A 138 -15.77 15.72 15.66
C GLY A 138 -14.32 15.39 16.05
N LYS A 139 -14.11 14.77 17.22
CA LYS A 139 -12.83 14.16 17.60
C LYS A 139 -12.43 13.15 16.51
N VAL A 140 -11.18 13.22 16.06
CA VAL A 140 -10.61 12.21 15.15
C VAL A 140 -10.32 10.95 15.98
N ILE A 141 -11.05 9.86 15.70
CA ILE A 141 -10.88 8.56 16.37
C ILE A 141 -10.08 7.61 15.47
N LEU A 142 -10.44 7.57 14.19
CA LEU A 142 -9.73 6.80 13.16
C LEU A 142 -9.07 7.77 12.18
N PRO A 143 -7.73 7.77 12.03
CA PRO A 143 -7.07 8.66 11.09
C PRO A 143 -7.35 8.25 9.65
N GLU A 144 -7.34 9.22 8.73
CA GLU A 144 -7.49 8.95 7.30
C GLU A 144 -6.14 8.52 6.69
N PRO A 145 -6.00 7.28 6.19
CA PRO A 145 -4.77 6.84 5.56
C PRO A 145 -4.54 7.55 4.22
N GLN A 146 -3.27 7.67 3.82
CA GLN A 146 -2.89 8.11 2.48
C GLN A 146 -2.30 6.95 1.68
N ALA A 147 -2.62 6.89 0.38
CA ALA A 147 -2.00 5.93 -0.51
C ALA A 147 -0.55 6.37 -0.79
N LEU A 148 0.41 5.51 -0.44
CA LEU A 148 1.79 5.68 -0.84
C LEU A 148 2.02 4.90 -2.14
N LEU A 149 1.95 5.62 -3.26
CA LEU A 149 2.14 5.01 -4.58
C LEU A 149 3.59 4.55 -4.72
N THR A 150 3.75 3.27 -4.98
CA THR A 150 5.03 2.75 -5.46
C THR A 150 5.14 3.07 -6.95
N ASN A 151 6.34 3.42 -7.42
CA ASN A 151 6.66 3.40 -8.86
C ASN A 151 6.60 1.93 -9.29
N ALA A 152 5.39 1.44 -9.56
CA ALA A 152 5.15 0.04 -9.80
C ALA A 152 5.69 -0.32 -11.20
N SER A 153 6.90 -0.85 -11.25
CA SER A 153 7.31 -1.68 -12.38
C SER A 153 6.56 -3.00 -12.25
N VAL A 154 5.61 -3.26 -13.14
CA VAL A 154 4.97 -4.57 -13.23
C VAL A 154 6.04 -5.55 -13.66
N MET A 155 6.44 -6.46 -12.77
CA MET A 155 7.48 -7.44 -13.07
C MET A 155 7.08 -8.26 -14.30
N PRO A 156 7.90 -8.27 -15.37
CA PRO A 156 7.61 -9.06 -16.57
C PRO A 156 7.76 -10.56 -16.26
N GLY A 157 6.78 -11.34 -16.68
CA GLY A 157 6.78 -12.80 -16.63
C GLY A 157 7.61 -13.40 -17.76
N LEU A 158 7.84 -14.71 -17.68
CA LEU A 158 8.62 -15.46 -18.68
C LEU A 158 8.00 -15.48 -20.09
N ASP A 159 6.76 -15.02 -20.21
CA ASP A 159 5.99 -14.90 -21.45
C ASP A 159 5.82 -13.44 -21.92
N GLY A 160 6.37 -12.46 -21.20
CA GLY A 160 6.23 -11.03 -21.48
C GLY A 160 4.99 -10.37 -20.89
N GLN A 161 4.07 -11.14 -20.28
CA GLN A 161 2.93 -10.60 -19.55
C GLN A 161 3.31 -10.25 -18.11
N LYS A 162 2.37 -9.77 -17.29
CA LYS A 162 2.60 -9.63 -15.84
C LYS A 162 2.99 -10.98 -15.23
N MET A 163 4.08 -11.01 -14.46
CA MET A 163 4.47 -12.20 -13.72
C MET A 163 3.38 -12.56 -12.70
N SER A 164 2.84 -13.79 -12.79
CA SER A 164 1.81 -14.31 -11.90
C SER A 164 1.89 -15.83 -11.77
N LYS A 165 1.73 -16.32 -10.54
CA LYS A 165 1.67 -17.77 -10.26
C LYS A 165 0.55 -18.46 -11.05
N SER A 166 -0.58 -17.77 -11.27
CA SER A 166 -1.71 -18.31 -12.04
C SER A 166 -1.40 -18.50 -13.53
N TYR A 167 -0.45 -17.74 -14.08
CA TYR A 167 -0.02 -17.85 -15.47
C TYR A 167 1.13 -18.83 -15.64
N ASN A 168 1.66 -19.38 -14.54
CA ASN A 168 2.83 -20.25 -14.53
C ASN A 168 4.05 -19.65 -15.25
N ASN A 169 4.19 -18.31 -15.21
CA ASN A 169 5.24 -17.56 -15.90
C ASN A 169 6.25 -16.94 -14.91
N THR A 170 6.47 -17.61 -13.77
CA THR A 170 7.21 -17.05 -12.61
C THR A 170 8.59 -17.67 -12.39
N ILE A 171 9.48 -16.87 -11.81
CA ILE A 171 10.70 -17.33 -11.13
C ILE A 171 10.52 -17.03 -9.64
N GLN A 172 10.68 -18.02 -8.76
CA GLN A 172 10.56 -17.80 -7.31
C GLN A 172 11.85 -17.22 -6.73
N LEU A 173 11.74 -16.43 -5.65
CA LEU A 173 12.87 -15.73 -5.02
C LEU A 173 14.01 -16.65 -4.54
N ARG A 174 13.68 -17.89 -4.20
CA ARG A 174 14.62 -18.89 -3.68
C ARG A 174 14.58 -20.17 -4.53
N GLU A 175 14.33 -19.99 -5.81
CA GLU A 175 14.25 -21.09 -6.76
C GLU A 175 15.64 -21.70 -7.00
N ALA A 176 15.71 -23.03 -7.19
CA ALA A 176 16.98 -23.71 -7.42
C ALA A 176 17.65 -23.22 -8.72
N PRO A 177 18.98 -23.04 -8.75
CA PRO A 177 19.68 -22.51 -9.92
C PRO A 177 19.39 -23.23 -11.24
N ASP A 178 19.30 -24.56 -11.21
CA ASP A 178 18.98 -25.37 -12.40
C ASP A 178 17.58 -25.09 -12.94
N SER A 179 16.62 -24.83 -12.04
CA SER A 179 15.25 -24.50 -12.44
C SER A 179 15.16 -23.09 -13.04
N VAL A 180 15.84 -22.11 -12.44
CA VAL A 180 15.98 -20.74 -13.00
C VAL A 180 16.59 -20.80 -14.40
N ASN A 181 17.71 -21.52 -14.52
CA ASN A 181 18.44 -21.69 -15.78
C ASN A 181 17.55 -22.32 -16.86
N LYS A 182 16.85 -23.41 -16.52
CA LYS A 182 15.91 -24.08 -17.43
C LYS A 182 14.80 -23.14 -17.87
N LYS A 183 14.13 -22.46 -16.92
CA LYS A 183 13.01 -21.55 -17.21
C LYS A 183 13.40 -20.40 -18.13
N ILE A 184 14.50 -19.71 -17.84
CA ILE A 184 14.98 -18.61 -18.68
C ILE A 184 15.43 -19.16 -20.05
N LYS A 185 16.15 -20.28 -20.11
CA LYS A 185 16.53 -20.90 -21.39
C LYS A 185 15.33 -21.21 -22.28
N THR A 186 14.23 -21.71 -21.71
CA THR A 186 13.01 -22.06 -22.45
C THR A 186 12.03 -20.91 -22.64
N MET A 187 12.28 -19.72 -22.06
CA MET A 187 11.35 -18.59 -22.17
C MET A 187 11.20 -18.11 -23.61
N THR A 188 10.03 -17.56 -23.95
CA THR A 188 9.76 -17.05 -25.29
C THR A 188 10.67 -15.87 -25.62
N THR A 189 11.09 -15.80 -26.88
CA THR A 189 11.88 -14.69 -27.43
C THR A 189 11.05 -13.94 -28.45
N ASP A 190 11.67 -13.08 -29.26
CA ASP A 190 11.03 -12.47 -30.41
C ASP A 190 10.48 -13.56 -31.36
N PRO A 191 9.15 -13.61 -31.62
CA PRO A 191 8.55 -14.56 -32.55
C PRO A 191 9.03 -14.43 -34.00
N ALA A 192 9.49 -13.24 -34.41
CA ALA A 192 10.01 -13.02 -35.76
C ALA A 192 11.39 -13.68 -35.97
N ARG A 193 12.11 -13.97 -34.89
CA ARG A 193 13.44 -14.58 -34.92
C ARG A 193 13.36 -16.11 -34.92
N VAL A 194 13.04 -16.68 -36.08
CA VAL A 194 12.85 -18.13 -36.25
C VAL A 194 14.18 -18.89 -36.29
N ARG A 195 15.20 -18.35 -36.97
CA ARG A 195 16.54 -18.95 -37.09
C ARG A 195 17.59 -18.07 -36.41
N ARG A 196 18.73 -18.67 -36.07
CA ARG A 196 19.87 -17.94 -35.45
C ARG A 196 20.33 -16.75 -36.29
N THR A 197 20.33 -16.91 -37.61
CA THR A 197 20.75 -15.90 -38.60
C THR A 197 19.71 -14.83 -38.86
N ASP A 198 18.48 -15.01 -38.38
CA ASP A 198 17.44 -14.00 -38.55
C ASP A 198 17.66 -12.90 -37.50
N PRO A 199 17.65 -11.62 -37.92
CA PRO A 199 17.71 -10.51 -36.98
C PRO A 199 16.44 -10.48 -36.13
N GLY A 200 16.59 -10.16 -34.84
CA GLY A 200 15.46 -10.00 -33.92
C GLY A 200 15.25 -8.54 -33.53
N ASN A 201 14.13 -8.28 -32.87
CA ASN A 201 13.79 -7.00 -32.27
C ASN A 201 13.69 -7.11 -30.74
N PRO A 202 14.65 -6.54 -29.98
CA PRO A 202 14.61 -6.51 -28.51
C PRO A 202 13.35 -5.88 -27.93
N ASP A 203 12.75 -4.88 -28.59
CA ASP A 203 11.61 -4.13 -28.05
C ASP A 203 10.31 -4.94 -27.98
N VAL A 204 10.26 -6.09 -28.68
CA VAL A 204 9.12 -7.04 -28.62
C VAL A 204 9.50 -8.37 -27.96
N CYS A 205 10.70 -8.45 -27.36
CA CYS A 205 11.23 -9.69 -26.81
C CYS A 205 11.03 -9.75 -25.28
N PRO A 206 10.31 -10.76 -24.74
CA PRO A 206 10.17 -10.93 -23.29
C PRO A 206 11.49 -11.05 -22.53
N VAL A 207 12.54 -11.59 -23.17
CA VAL A 207 13.89 -11.69 -22.57
C VAL A 207 14.47 -10.30 -22.32
N PHE A 208 14.25 -9.35 -23.24
CA PHE A 208 14.81 -8.01 -23.12
C PHE A 208 14.13 -7.21 -22.00
N LEU A 209 12.84 -7.42 -21.76
CA LEU A 209 12.14 -6.85 -20.60
C LEU A 209 12.78 -7.27 -19.27
N LEU A 210 13.34 -8.49 -19.18
CA LEU A 210 14.11 -8.90 -18.00
C LEU A 210 15.51 -8.27 -17.97
N HIS A 211 16.16 -8.05 -19.12
CA HIS A 211 17.41 -7.30 -19.16
C HIS A 211 17.25 -5.86 -18.67
N GLU A 212 16.10 -5.22 -18.92
CA GLU A 212 15.81 -3.88 -18.37
C GLU A 212 15.79 -3.84 -16.84
N VAL A 213 15.53 -4.98 -16.19
CA VAL A 213 15.52 -5.13 -14.73
C VAL A 213 16.88 -5.56 -14.18
N TYR A 214 17.49 -6.59 -14.77
CA TYR A 214 18.64 -7.29 -14.18
C TYR A 214 19.99 -6.93 -14.79
N SER A 215 20.04 -6.26 -15.95
CA SER A 215 21.29 -6.04 -16.68
C SER A 215 21.72 -4.58 -16.68
N ASP A 216 23.04 -4.38 -16.63
CA ASP A 216 23.66 -3.07 -16.81
C ASP A 216 23.54 -2.55 -18.25
N ASP A 217 23.87 -1.28 -18.43
CA ASP A 217 23.75 -0.60 -19.73
C ASP A 217 24.67 -1.19 -20.80
N GLU A 218 25.84 -1.71 -20.41
CA GLU A 218 26.79 -2.37 -21.31
C GLU A 218 26.21 -3.68 -21.87
N THR A 219 25.67 -4.53 -21.00
CA THR A 219 25.01 -5.78 -21.39
C THR A 219 23.79 -5.50 -22.25
N LYS A 220 22.98 -4.49 -21.89
CA LYS A 220 21.81 -4.10 -22.70
C LYS A 220 22.21 -3.62 -24.10
N ALA A 221 23.28 -2.84 -24.22
CA ALA A 221 23.81 -2.38 -25.51
C ALA A 221 24.30 -3.57 -26.36
N TRP A 222 25.08 -4.48 -25.77
CA TRP A 222 25.55 -5.71 -26.43
C TRP A 222 24.39 -6.59 -26.91
N VAL A 223 23.35 -6.78 -26.10
CA VAL A 223 22.15 -7.54 -26.51
C VAL A 223 21.43 -6.84 -27.66
N ARG A 224 21.25 -5.51 -27.60
CA ARG A 224 20.57 -4.76 -28.67
C ARG A 224 21.32 -4.89 -30.00
N GLU A 225 22.62 -4.66 -30.00
CA GLU A 225 23.46 -4.79 -31.20
C GLU A 225 23.47 -6.23 -31.72
N GLY A 226 23.76 -7.21 -30.86
CA GLY A 226 23.86 -8.62 -31.25
C GLY A 226 22.54 -9.23 -31.72
N CYS A 227 21.41 -8.81 -31.16
CA CYS A 227 20.09 -9.30 -31.56
C CYS A 227 19.67 -8.74 -32.93
N THR A 228 19.82 -7.42 -33.12
CA THR A 228 19.42 -6.73 -34.35
C THR A 228 20.32 -7.03 -35.54
N SER A 229 21.59 -7.32 -35.30
CA SER A 229 22.55 -7.76 -36.34
C SER A 229 22.57 -9.27 -36.59
N ALA A 230 21.81 -10.05 -35.81
CA ALA A 230 21.93 -11.52 -35.72
C ALA A 230 23.35 -12.03 -35.35
N GLY A 231 24.17 -11.19 -34.71
CA GLY A 231 25.54 -11.51 -34.26
C GLY A 231 25.61 -12.49 -33.08
N ILE A 232 24.57 -12.56 -32.23
CA ILE A 232 24.50 -13.47 -31.07
C ILE A 232 23.24 -14.34 -31.11
N GLY A 233 23.28 -15.58 -30.63
CA GLY A 233 22.08 -16.41 -30.50
C GLY A 233 21.21 -16.03 -29.29
N CYS A 234 19.93 -16.42 -29.29
CA CYS A 234 19.04 -16.21 -28.14
C CYS A 234 19.54 -16.90 -26.86
N ILE A 235 20.24 -18.03 -26.98
CA ILE A 235 20.83 -18.72 -25.82
C ILE A 235 22.01 -17.93 -25.26
N ASP A 236 22.84 -17.33 -26.13
CA ASP A 236 23.98 -16.51 -25.73
C ASP A 236 23.49 -15.27 -24.97
N CYS A 237 22.46 -14.60 -25.49
CA CYS A 237 21.78 -13.46 -24.86
C CYS A 237 21.25 -13.80 -23.45
N LYS A 238 20.63 -14.97 -23.28
CA LYS A 238 20.05 -15.39 -22.00
C LYS A 238 21.07 -15.74 -20.93
N LYS A 239 22.31 -16.06 -21.29
CA LYS A 239 23.34 -16.46 -20.33
C LYS A 239 23.67 -15.36 -19.29
N PRO A 240 24.08 -14.14 -19.68
CA PRO A 240 24.33 -13.08 -18.70
C PRO A 240 23.09 -12.70 -17.89
N LEU A 241 21.89 -12.84 -18.46
CA LEU A 241 20.65 -12.65 -17.71
C LEU A 241 20.48 -13.69 -16.59
N ILE A 242 20.70 -14.98 -16.89
CA ILE A 242 20.65 -16.05 -15.89
C ILE A 242 21.66 -15.77 -14.77
N ASP A 243 22.89 -15.41 -15.15
CA ASP A 243 23.96 -15.16 -14.19
C ASP A 243 23.57 -14.01 -13.23
N GLN A 244 23.03 -12.90 -13.74
CA GLN A 244 22.58 -11.79 -12.90
C GLN A 244 21.38 -12.14 -12.00
N VAL A 245 20.39 -12.87 -12.51
CA VAL A 245 19.25 -13.34 -11.69
C VAL A 245 19.74 -14.21 -10.54
N LEU A 246 20.72 -15.10 -10.78
CA LEU A 246 21.29 -15.96 -9.74
C LEU A 246 22.09 -15.15 -8.71
N VAL A 247 22.86 -14.15 -9.15
CA VAL A 247 23.57 -13.23 -8.26
C VAL A 247 22.60 -12.50 -7.34
N GLU A 248 21.47 -12.01 -7.87
CA GLU A 248 20.46 -11.31 -7.06
C GLU A 248 19.72 -12.24 -6.08
N GLN A 249 19.50 -13.50 -6.44
CA GLN A 249 18.87 -14.48 -5.54
C GLN A 249 19.79 -14.93 -4.41
N GLN A 250 21.09 -14.88 -4.59
CA GLN A 250 22.06 -15.44 -3.64
C GLN A 250 21.92 -14.87 -2.22
N PRO A 251 21.82 -13.54 -1.99
CA PRO A 251 21.58 -12.98 -0.66
C PRO A 251 20.23 -13.40 -0.04
N MET A 252 19.23 -13.72 -0.87
CA MET A 252 17.92 -14.19 -0.38
C MET A 252 18.00 -15.64 0.09
N LEU A 253 18.73 -16.49 -0.65
CA LEU A 253 19.01 -17.87 -0.28
C LEU A 253 19.82 -17.93 1.02
N GLU A 254 20.89 -17.15 1.13
CA GLU A 254 21.75 -17.12 2.31
C GLU A 254 21.01 -16.67 3.57
N ARG A 255 20.25 -15.57 3.48
CA ARG A 255 19.46 -15.08 4.62
C ARG A 255 18.38 -16.06 5.06
N ALA A 256 17.84 -16.85 4.13
CA ALA A 256 16.77 -17.80 4.43
C ALA A 256 17.24 -19.03 5.22
N ARG A 257 18.50 -19.44 5.10
CA ARG A 257 19.03 -20.68 5.72
C ARG A 257 18.74 -20.77 7.21
N GLN A 258 19.01 -19.70 7.96
CA GLN A 258 18.75 -19.66 9.41
C GLN A 258 17.28 -19.92 9.78
N TYR A 259 16.34 -19.54 8.90
CA TYR A 259 14.90 -19.71 9.13
C TYR A 259 14.41 -21.08 8.68
N GLU A 260 15.06 -21.69 7.69
CA GLU A 260 14.77 -23.06 7.26
C GLU A 260 15.30 -24.09 8.26
N GLU A 261 16.52 -23.86 8.78
CA GLU A 261 17.15 -24.71 9.78
C GLU A 261 16.50 -24.57 11.16
N ASN A 262 15.89 -23.40 11.44
CA ASN A 262 15.18 -23.15 12.69
C ASN A 262 13.76 -22.60 12.44
N PRO A 263 12.77 -23.45 12.16
CA PRO A 263 11.38 -23.03 11.97
C PRO A 263 10.76 -22.38 13.22
N ASP A 264 11.25 -22.69 14.42
CA ASP A 264 10.74 -22.10 15.66
C ASP A 264 11.13 -20.62 15.78
N LEU A 265 12.27 -20.21 15.23
CA LEU A 265 12.62 -18.79 15.11
C LEU A 265 11.56 -18.00 14.34
N VAL A 266 11.05 -18.55 13.22
CA VAL A 266 9.98 -17.90 12.44
C VAL A 266 8.71 -17.76 13.26
N LYS A 267 8.32 -18.82 13.99
CA LYS A 267 7.14 -18.78 14.87
C LYS A 267 7.28 -17.73 15.95
N THR A 268 8.46 -17.63 16.58
CA THR A 268 8.75 -16.62 17.60
C THR A 268 8.66 -15.21 17.05
N ILE A 269 9.27 -14.94 15.89
CA ILE A 269 9.20 -13.61 15.23
C ILE A 269 7.74 -13.23 14.94
N VAL A 270 6.96 -14.17 14.40
CA VAL A 270 5.52 -13.95 14.13
C VAL A 270 4.75 -13.73 15.43
N ALA A 271 4.99 -14.53 16.47
CA ALA A 271 4.32 -14.41 17.75
C ALA A 271 4.61 -13.05 18.43
N GLU A 272 5.86 -12.61 18.45
CA GLU A 272 6.26 -11.30 18.97
C GLU A 272 5.63 -10.15 18.16
N GLY A 273 5.62 -10.26 16.83
CA GLY A 273 4.97 -9.30 15.95
C GLY A 273 3.46 -9.22 16.21
N CYS A 274 2.80 -10.37 16.35
CA CYS A 274 1.38 -10.47 16.70
C CYS A 274 1.07 -9.86 18.06
N GLU A 275 1.94 -10.02 19.07
CA GLU A 275 1.72 -9.42 20.39
C GLU A 275 1.84 -7.89 20.34
N LYS A 276 2.84 -7.36 19.63
CA LYS A 276 2.98 -5.91 19.39
C LYS A 276 1.76 -5.36 18.66
N ALA A 277 1.34 -6.02 17.59
CA ALA A 277 0.14 -5.64 16.83
C ALA A 277 -1.12 -5.70 17.72
N ARG A 278 -1.30 -6.77 18.50
CA ARG A 278 -2.43 -6.95 19.41
C ARG A 278 -2.54 -5.83 20.44
N SER A 279 -1.41 -5.38 21.00
CA SER A 279 -1.39 -4.26 21.95
C SER A 279 -1.93 -2.97 21.32
N ILE A 280 -1.50 -2.63 20.10
CA ILE A 280 -1.96 -1.44 19.38
C ILE A 280 -3.44 -1.58 19.04
N ALA A 281 -3.82 -2.71 18.45
CA ALA A 281 -5.21 -2.98 18.07
C ALA A 281 -6.16 -2.92 19.27
N LYS A 282 -5.73 -3.42 20.44
CA LYS A 282 -6.52 -3.35 21.67
C LYS A 282 -6.77 -1.90 22.09
N ALA A 283 -5.73 -1.05 22.10
CA ALA A 283 -5.87 0.36 22.44
C ALA A 283 -6.84 1.09 21.48
N THR A 284 -6.71 0.87 20.17
CA THR A 284 -7.65 1.45 19.19
C THR A 284 -9.07 0.93 19.38
N MET A 285 -9.26 -0.35 19.68
CA MET A 285 -10.58 -0.92 19.93
C MET A 285 -11.24 -0.43 21.22
N GLU A 286 -10.46 -0.09 22.25
CA GLU A 286 -10.95 0.58 23.46
C GLU A 286 -11.52 1.97 23.10
N GLU A 287 -10.79 2.78 22.33
CA GLU A 287 -11.29 4.08 21.87
C GLU A 287 -12.56 3.97 20.99
N VAL A 288 -12.56 3.01 20.05
CA VAL A 288 -13.70 2.76 19.16
C VAL A 288 -14.94 2.35 19.96
N ARG A 289 -14.81 1.41 20.91
CA ARG A 289 -15.94 0.94 21.74
C ARG A 289 -16.46 2.06 22.63
N SER A 290 -15.57 2.85 23.22
CA SER A 290 -15.96 3.99 24.05
C SER A 290 -16.75 5.02 23.27
N ALA A 291 -16.27 5.42 22.09
CA ALA A 291 -16.96 6.37 21.23
C ALA A 291 -18.31 5.85 20.69
N MET A 292 -18.45 4.53 20.54
CA MET A 292 -19.72 3.89 20.14
C MET A 292 -20.67 3.66 21.33
N GLY A 293 -20.25 3.93 22.57
CA GLY A 293 -21.03 3.60 23.77
C GLY A 293 -21.18 2.10 24.03
N LEU A 294 -20.22 1.29 23.57
CA LEU A 294 -20.20 -0.17 23.69
C LEU A 294 -19.26 -0.66 24.80
N ASP A 295 -18.84 0.22 25.70
CA ASP A 295 -18.07 -0.12 26.90
C ASP A 295 -18.99 -0.81 27.91
N TYR A 296 -19.22 -2.10 27.73
CA TYR A 296 -19.84 -2.94 28.74
C TYR A 296 -18.80 -3.17 29.86
N ARG A 297 -18.99 -2.50 30.99
CA ARG A 297 -18.34 -2.85 32.26
C ARG A 297 -19.09 -3.99 32.94
#